data_AF-A0A3L8T1R0-F1
#
_entry.id   AF-A0A3L8T1R0-F1
#
_cell.length_a   1.000
_cell.length_b   1.000
_cell.length_c   1.000
_cell.angle_alpha   90.00
_cell.angle_beta   90.00
_cell.angle_gamma   90.00
#
_symmetry.space_group_name_H-M   'P 1'
#
loop_
_entity.id
_entity.type
_entity.pdbx_description
1 polymer ?
#
loop_
_entity_poly.entity_id
_entity_poly.type
_entity_poly.pdbx_seq_one_letter_code
_entity_poly.pdbx_strand_id
1 'polypeptide(L)'
;MVMVFYGSNGKSNPVTMENKVEHQTEKQITYDIHLPSDLGMLYKVRLGLQSLENNFSQLSLRHFKIQNTSTLDTFSLTINKTLPLSPNGDRWIEFPIEWPLKEAFS
;
A
#
# COMPACT_ATOMS: atom_id res chain seq x y z
N MET A 1 0.52 6.09 9.17
CA MET A 1 0.00 4.94 8.39
C MET A 1 1.17 4.03 8.09
N VAL A 2 0.96 2.71 8.06
CA VAL A 2 2.02 1.74 7.77
C VAL A 2 1.60 0.80 6.65
N MET A 3 2.56 0.38 5.83
CA MET A 3 2.37 -0.63 4.79
C MET A 3 3.33 -1.80 4.96
N VAL A 4 2.88 -2.99 4.61
CA VAL A 4 3.73 -4.18 4.47
C VAL A 4 3.53 -4.74 3.07
N PHE A 5 4.63 -4.89 2.35
CA PHE A 5 4.68 -5.40 0.98
C PHE A 5 5.08 -6.87 0.99
N TYR A 6 4.40 -7.69 0.20
CA TYR A 6 4.68 -9.10 0.02
C TYR A 6 5.01 -9.35 -1.44
N GLY A 7 6.16 -9.96 -1.69
CA GLY A 7 6.59 -10.40 -3.00
C GLY A 7 7.13 -11.83 -2.99
N SER A 8 7.46 -12.34 -4.18
CA SER A 8 7.94 -13.72 -4.36
C SER A 8 9.13 -14.09 -3.46
N ASN A 9 9.98 -13.12 -3.12
CA ASN A 9 11.21 -13.35 -2.37
C ASN A 9 11.04 -13.13 -0.85
N GLY A 10 9.85 -12.70 -0.39
CA GLY A 10 9.57 -12.47 1.02
C GLY A 10 8.67 -11.27 1.26
N LYS A 11 8.74 -10.70 2.47
CA LYS A 11 7.95 -9.53 2.85
C LYS A 11 8.84 -8.40 3.38
N SER A 12 8.39 -7.17 3.22
CA SER A 12 9.02 -6.02 3.87
C SER A 12 8.77 -6.03 5.38
N ASN A 13 9.60 -5.28 6.11
CA ASN A 13 9.19 -4.75 7.40
C ASN A 13 8.07 -3.70 7.21
N PRO A 14 7.30 -3.37 8.26
CA PRO A 14 6.35 -2.27 8.20
C PRO A 14 7.04 -0.97 7.79
N VAL A 15 6.59 -0.38 6.69
CA VAL A 15 7.09 0.89 6.17
C VAL A 15 6.15 1.99 6.62
N THR A 16 6.66 2.94 7.40
CA THR A 16 5.91 4.11 7.82
C THR A 16 5.85 5.13 6.70
N MET A 17 4.64 5.64 6.44
CA MET A 17 4.37 6.56 5.35
C MET A 17 4.55 8.00 5.84
N GLU A 18 5.80 8.39 6.08
CA GLU A 18 6.16 9.70 6.64
C GLU A 18 6.57 10.72 5.57
N ASN A 19 7.07 10.26 4.41
CA ASN A 19 7.50 11.12 3.31
C ASN A 19 6.32 11.60 2.47
N LYS A 20 5.82 12.78 2.82
CA LYS A 20 4.79 13.48 2.06
C LYS A 20 5.41 14.12 0.81
N VAL A 21 4.96 13.73 -0.38
CA VAL A 21 5.22 14.50 -1.61
C VAL A 21 4.51 15.87 -1.50
N GLU A 22 5.15 16.96 -1.94
CA GLU A 22 4.70 18.35 -1.74
C GLU A 22 3.32 18.71 -2.36
N HIS A 23 2.77 17.85 -3.22
CA HIS A 23 1.50 18.09 -3.93
C HIS A 23 0.36 17.20 -3.44
N GLN A 24 -0.02 17.35 -2.16
CA GLN A 24 -1.20 16.68 -1.61
C GLN A 24 -2.45 17.52 -1.84
N THR A 25 -3.50 16.89 -2.37
CA THR A 25 -4.87 17.39 -2.17
C THR A 25 -5.51 16.60 -1.05
N GLU A 26 -6.53 17.15 -0.37
CA GLU A 26 -7.23 16.46 0.72
C GLU A 26 -7.75 15.05 0.37
N LYS A 27 -7.84 14.73 -0.93
CA LYS A 27 -8.37 13.47 -1.47
C LYS A 27 -7.32 12.52 -2.05
N GLN A 28 -6.08 12.96 -2.22
CA GLN A 28 -5.01 12.15 -2.81
C GLN A 28 -3.69 12.37 -2.09
N ILE A 29 -3.13 11.26 -1.59
CA ILE A 29 -1.84 11.25 -0.92
C ILE A 29 -0.92 10.29 -1.67
N THR A 30 0.25 10.79 -2.06
CA THR A 30 1.30 10.02 -2.73
C THR A 30 2.51 9.93 -1.81
N TYR A 31 3.12 8.74 -1.77
CA TYR A 31 4.29 8.44 -0.96
C TYR A 31 5.32 7.71 -1.83
N ASP A 32 6.58 8.15 -1.77
CA ASP A 32 7.69 7.41 -2.34
C ASP A 32 8.24 6.43 -1.30
N ILE A 33 8.19 5.13 -1.65
CA ILE A 33 8.56 4.04 -0.75
C ILE A 33 9.79 3.35 -1.30
N HIS A 34 10.86 3.36 -0.51
CA HIS A 34 12.10 2.67 -0.82
C HIS A 34 12.21 1.43 0.06
N LEU A 35 12.20 0.25 -0.58
CA LEU A 35 12.34 -1.02 0.11
C LEU A 35 13.82 -1.39 0.23
N PRO A 36 14.31 -1.79 1.42
CA PRO A 36 15.74 -2.09 1.64
C PRO A 36 16.18 -3.41 1.01
N SER A 37 15.24 -4.23 0.54
CA SER A 37 15.53 -5.54 -0.05
C SER A 37 14.61 -5.76 -1.25
N ASP A 38 15.13 -6.48 -2.25
CA ASP A 38 14.35 -6.90 -3.40
C ASP A 38 13.35 -7.99 -2.98
N LEU A 39 12.06 -7.64 -2.99
CA LEU A 39 10.97 -8.56 -2.68
C LEU A 39 10.55 -9.40 -3.90
N GLY A 40 11.15 -9.17 -5.07
CA GLY A 40 10.73 -9.77 -6.33
C GLY A 40 9.36 -9.25 -6.77
N MET A 41 8.56 -10.11 -7.40
CA MET A 41 7.25 -9.71 -7.89
C MET A 41 6.28 -9.53 -6.72
N LEU A 42 5.86 -8.28 -6.49
CA LEU A 42 4.86 -7.98 -5.46
C LEU A 42 3.51 -8.57 -5.84
N TYR A 43 2.89 -9.30 -4.92
CA TYR A 43 1.57 -9.91 -5.14
C TYR A 43 0.53 -9.51 -4.09
N LYS A 44 0.96 -8.89 -2.98
CA LYS A 44 0.05 -8.46 -1.91
C LYS A 44 0.61 -7.28 -1.14
N VAL A 45 -0.29 -6.40 -0.69
CA VAL A 45 0.02 -5.35 0.28
C VAL A 45 -0.96 -5.40 1.44
N ARG A 46 -0.44 -5.12 2.63
CA ARG A 46 -1.25 -4.81 3.81
C ARG A 46 -1.09 -3.34 4.16
N LEU A 47 -2.21 -2.66 4.35
CA LEU A 47 -2.28 -1.28 4.84
C LEU A 47 -2.82 -1.28 6.27
N GLY A 48 -2.12 -0.63 7.20
CA GLY A 48 -2.47 -0.61 8.61
C GLY A 48 -2.32 0.74 9.29
N LEU A 49 -2.97 0.86 10.44
CA LEU A 49 -2.88 2.02 11.34
C LEU A 49 -2.04 1.66 12.57
N GLN A 50 -0.84 2.23 12.67
CA GLN A 50 0.14 1.90 13.72
C GLN A 50 -0.14 2.54 15.09
N SER A 51 -0.89 3.65 15.16
CA SER A 51 -1.13 4.37 16.42
C SER A 51 -2.62 4.45 16.77
N LEU A 52 -2.92 4.26 18.06
CA LEU A 52 -4.21 4.48 18.71
C LEU A 52 -4.53 5.98 18.88
N GLU A 53 -3.50 6.82 18.91
CA GLU A 53 -3.59 8.26 19.23
C GLU A 53 -3.93 9.13 18.01
N ASN A 54 -3.75 8.59 16.81
CA ASN A 54 -4.14 9.31 15.61
C ASN A 54 -5.65 9.26 15.46
N ASN A 55 -6.29 10.43 15.61
CA ASN A 55 -7.71 10.73 15.37
C ASN A 55 -8.18 10.48 13.92
N PHE A 56 -7.67 9.46 13.22
CA PHE A 56 -8.25 9.01 11.96
C PHE A 56 -9.51 8.20 12.31
N SER A 57 -10.61 8.93 12.51
CA SER A 57 -11.94 8.44 12.87
C SER A 57 -12.63 7.59 11.81
N GLN A 58 -11.98 7.35 10.65
CA GLN A 58 -12.23 6.32 9.65
C GLN A 58 -11.31 6.59 8.45
N LEU A 59 -10.40 5.67 8.09
CA LEU A 59 -9.67 5.78 6.82
C LEU A 59 -10.47 5.06 5.73
N SER A 60 -11.14 5.81 4.86
CA SER A 60 -11.78 5.28 3.66
C SER A 60 -10.78 5.29 2.53
N LEU A 61 -10.29 4.10 2.15
CA LEU A 61 -9.57 3.93 0.89
C LEU A 61 -10.64 3.87 -0.20
N ARG A 62 -10.39 4.56 -1.33
CA ARG A 62 -11.24 4.52 -2.54
C ARG A 62 -10.47 4.04 -3.75
N HIS A 63 -9.29 4.62 -3.93
CA HIS A 63 -8.37 4.29 -5.00
C HIS A 63 -7.00 4.08 -4.41
N PHE A 64 -6.35 3.03 -4.85
CA PHE A 64 -5.00 2.66 -4.47
C PHE A 64 -4.19 2.45 -5.73
N LYS A 65 -3.03 3.09 -5.81
CA LYS A 65 -2.13 2.99 -6.96
C LYS A 65 -0.72 2.70 -6.47
N ILE A 66 -0.06 1.74 -7.08
CA ILE A 66 1.38 1.50 -6.93
C ILE A 66 2.01 1.61 -8.31
N GLN A 67 3.16 2.25 -8.37
CA GLN A 67 4.01 2.23 -9.54
C GLN A 67 5.39 1.72 -9.13
N ASN A 68 5.89 0.73 -9.86
CA ASN A 68 7.29 0.35 -9.76
C ASN A 68 8.12 1.42 -10.50
N THR A 69 8.99 2.14 -9.80
CA THR A 69 9.78 3.22 -10.39
C THR A 69 10.84 2.73 -11.37
N SER A 70 11.25 1.45 -11.28
CA SER A 70 12.26 0.86 -12.16
C SER A 70 11.65 0.29 -13.44
N THR A 71 10.51 -0.41 -13.36
CA THR A 71 9.85 -1.00 -14.54
C THR A 71 8.75 -0.12 -15.12
N LEU A 72 8.33 0.93 -14.40
CA LEU A 72 7.17 1.78 -14.68
C LEU A 72 5.82 1.05 -14.68
N ASP A 73 5.81 -0.25 -14.36
CA ASP A 73 4.59 -1.01 -14.21
C ASP A 73 3.72 -0.37 -13.13
N THR A 74 2.44 -0.28 -13.44
CA THR A 74 1.49 0.41 -12.60
C THR A 74 0.35 -0.53 -12.26
N PHE A 75 0.12 -0.71 -10.98
CA PHE A 75 -1.07 -1.33 -10.43
C PHE A 75 -2.03 -0.24 -9.93
N SER A 76 -3.31 -0.39 -10.22
CA SER A 76 -4.36 0.48 -9.69
C SER A 76 -5.57 -0.34 -9.30
N LEU A 77 -6.12 -0.04 -8.13
CA LEU A 77 -7.24 -0.77 -7.57
C LEU A 77 -8.23 0.21 -6.94
N THR A 78 -9.49 0.10 -7.35
CA THR A 78 -10.59 0.80 -6.70
C THR A 78 -11.10 -0.05 -5.54
N ILE A 79 -10.60 0.22 -4.34
CA ILE A 79 -11.09 -0.39 -3.09
C ILE A 79 -12.06 0.61 -2.51
N ASN A 80 -13.37 0.37 -2.52
CA ASN A 80 -14.32 1.16 -1.73
C ASN A 80 -14.46 0.56 -0.32
N LYS A 81 -13.35 0.52 0.43
CA LYS A 81 -13.34 -0.05 1.80
C LYS A 81 -12.78 0.94 2.81
N THR A 82 -13.37 0.88 3.99
CA THR A 82 -12.95 1.65 5.15
C THR A 82 -12.20 0.73 6.11
N LEU A 83 -11.06 1.19 6.63
CA LEU A 83 -10.30 0.43 7.63
C LEU A 83 -11.15 0.17 8.88
N PRO A 84 -11.22 -1.08 9.36
CA PRO A 84 -11.93 -1.38 10.59
C PRO A 84 -11.25 -0.68 11.76
N LEU A 85 -12.03 0.08 12.52
CA LEU A 85 -11.58 0.79 13.71
C LEU A 85 -11.62 -0.06 14.98
N SER A 86 -11.62 -1.39 14.86
CA SER A 86 -11.77 -2.25 16.04
C SER A 86 -10.63 -1.99 17.02
N PRO A 87 -10.94 -1.64 18.28
CA PRO A 87 -9.93 -1.44 19.32
C PRO A 87 -9.08 -2.68 19.56
N ASN A 88 -9.69 -3.87 19.40
CA ASN A 88 -9.15 -5.18 19.77
C ASN A 88 -9.00 -6.14 18.58
N GLY A 89 -9.05 -5.65 17.34
CA GLY A 89 -8.99 -6.47 16.12
C GLY A 89 -7.93 -5.99 15.13
N ASP A 90 -7.73 -6.77 14.08
CA ASP A 90 -6.69 -6.51 13.06
C ASP A 90 -7.04 -5.21 12.30
N ARG A 91 -6.30 -4.13 12.55
CA ARG A 91 -6.49 -2.82 11.89
C ARG A 91 -5.79 -2.75 10.54
N TRP A 92 -5.87 -3.85 9.80
CA TRP A 92 -5.21 -4.01 8.51
C TRP A 92 -6.25 -4.29 7.42
N ILE A 93 -6.08 -3.66 6.27
CA ILE A 93 -6.71 -4.09 5.03
C ILE A 93 -5.64 -4.76 4.19
N GLU A 94 -5.96 -5.94 3.67
CA GLU A 94 -5.15 -6.60 2.65
C GLU A 94 -5.80 -6.43 1.28
N PHE A 95 -4.95 -6.30 0.26
CA PHE A 95 -5.39 -6.37 -1.12
C PHE A 95 -4.31 -7.02 -1.99
N PRO A 96 -4.72 -7.80 -3.02
CA PRO A 96 -3.79 -8.35 -3.98
C PRO A 96 -3.18 -7.23 -4.83
N ILE A 97 -1.96 -7.43 -5.30
CA ILE A 97 -1.40 -6.66 -6.41
C ILE A 97 -1.47 -7.56 -7.63
N GLU A 98 -2.22 -7.08 -8.62
CA GLU A 98 -2.29 -7.70 -9.94
C GLU A 98 -1.62 -6.74 -10.92
N TRP A 99 -0.35 -6.98 -11.21
CA TRP A 99 0.33 -6.20 -12.24
C TRP A 99 -0.36 -6.45 -13.58
N PRO A 100 -0.52 -5.42 -14.44
CA PRO A 100 -0.93 -5.64 -15.81
C PRO A 100 0.05 -6.68 -16.38
N LEU A 101 -0.50 -7.84 -16.76
CA LEU A 101 0.27 -9.00 -17.15
C LEU A 101 1.37 -8.60 -18.15
N LYS A 102 2.60 -9.07 -17.92
CA LYS A 102 3.48 -9.42 -19.03
C LYS A 102 2.90 -10.66 -19.72
N GLU A 103 1.78 -10.51 -20.41
CA GLU A 103 1.42 -11.45 -21.48
C GLU A 103 2.21 -11.03 -22.73
N ALA A 104 3.50 -11.33 -22.72
CA ALA A 104 4.30 -11.44 -23.92
C ALA A 104 5.54 -12.27 -23.58
N PHE A 105 5.71 -13.37 -24.32
CA PHE A 105 6.85 -14.30 -24.32
C PHE A 105 6.79 -15.45 -23.29
N SER A 106 5.97 -16.45 -23.58
CA SER A 106 6.48 -17.80 -23.81
C SER A 106 5.62 -18.57 -24.79
#